data_AF-A0A4Q2ZPF5-F1
#
_entry.id   AF-A0A4Q2ZPF5-F1
#
_cell.length_a   1.000
_cell.length_b   1.000
_cell.length_c   1.000
_cell.angle_alpha   90.00
_cell.angle_beta   90.00
_cell.angle_gamma   90.00
#
_symmetry.space_group_name_H-M   'P 1'
#
loop_
_entity.id
_entity.type
_entity.pdbx_description
1 polymer ?
#
loop_
_entity_poly.entity_id
_entity_poly.type
_entity_poly.pdbx_seq_one_letter_code
_entity_poly.pdbx_strand_id
1 'polypeptide(L)'
;MKKSFFLLLFTILTSAQYLHAQEILPGISVRNSGGKIIVSWRNEYQKPVSTINIQRSYDSLSNYSTIGSVLNPQNKENGYADLAAPYGRMYYRVFIAFEGGSYIISTPARPTKDTGSLSTGSVRYPWQIDPSADPNLNVPPA
;
A
#
# COMPACT_ATOMS: atom_id res chain seq x y z
N MET A 1 44.60 -9.27 7.09
CA MET A 1 43.62 -9.78 6.09
C MET A 1 42.48 -10.60 6.71
N LYS A 2 42.75 -11.59 7.58
CA LYS A 2 41.71 -12.45 8.20
C LYS A 2 40.67 -11.72 9.07
N LYS A 3 41.08 -10.70 9.82
CA LYS A 3 40.18 -9.88 10.67
C LYS A 3 39.20 -9.02 9.86
N SER A 4 39.64 -8.52 8.70
CA SER A 4 38.79 -7.74 7.79
C SER A 4 37.74 -8.61 7.12
N PHE A 5 38.08 -9.87 6.82
CA PHE A 5 37.12 -10.85 6.30
C PHE A 5 36.02 -11.18 7.32
N PHE A 6 36.39 -11.29 8.60
CA PHE A 6 35.42 -11.55 9.68
C PHE A 6 34.46 -10.37 9.89
N LEU A 7 34.96 -9.14 9.78
CA LEU A 7 34.13 -7.93 9.82
C LEU A 7 33.16 -7.86 8.64
N LEU A 8 33.63 -8.16 7.42
CA LEU A 8 32.79 -8.18 6.21
C LEU A 8 31.68 -9.23 6.29
N LEU A 9 31.98 -10.40 6.84
CA LEU A 9 31.01 -11.47 7.04
C LEU A 9 29.93 -11.08 8.07
N PHE A 10 30.33 -10.39 9.15
CA PHE A 10 29.40 -9.93 10.18
C PHE A 10 28.40 -8.89 9.64
N THR A 11 28.86 -7.95 8.80
CA THR A 11 27.99 -6.93 8.21
C THR A 11 26.93 -7.53 7.27
N ILE A 12 27.30 -8.55 6.50
CA ILE A 12 26.38 -9.26 5.57
C ILE A 12 25.31 -10.04 6.35
N LEU A 13 25.66 -10.64 7.49
CA LEU A 13 24.67 -11.36 8.32
C LEU A 13 23.66 -10.40 8.99
N THR A 14 24.05 -9.15 9.25
CA THR A 14 23.16 -8.16 9.88
C THR A 14 22.25 -7.41 8.89
N SER A 15 22.46 -7.54 7.58
CA SER A 15 21.69 -6.79 6.56
C SER A 15 20.40 -7.50 6.10
N ALA A 16 19.92 -8.51 6.80
CA ALA A 16 18.62 -9.12 6.52
C ALA A 16 17.49 -8.16 6.93
N GLN A 17 17.18 -7.19 6.07
CA GLN A 17 16.06 -6.28 6.27
C GLN A 17 14.73 -6.98 5.92
N TYR A 18 13.68 -6.62 6.66
CA TYR A 18 12.32 -7.12 6.46
C TYR A 18 11.78 -6.65 5.10
N LEU A 19 11.65 -7.57 4.14
CA LEU A 19 10.91 -7.31 2.91
C LEU A 19 9.42 -7.35 3.22
N HIS A 20 8.72 -6.22 3.02
CA HIS A 20 7.26 -6.18 3.11
C HIS A 20 6.66 -6.88 1.88
N ALA A 21 6.37 -8.16 2.02
CA ALA A 21 5.61 -8.92 1.03
C ALA A 21 4.14 -8.44 1.00
N GLN A 22 3.47 -8.67 -0.12
CA GLN A 22 2.03 -8.44 -0.22
C GLN A 22 1.29 -9.34 0.77
N GLU A 23 0.33 -8.77 1.49
CA GLU A 23 -0.47 -9.49 2.46
C GLU A 23 -1.32 -10.58 1.79
N ILE A 24 -1.35 -11.75 2.42
CA ILE A 24 -2.10 -12.93 1.99
C ILE A 24 -3.36 -13.00 2.83
N LEU A 25 -4.50 -13.33 2.23
CA LEU A 25 -5.76 -13.46 2.96
C LEU A 25 -5.60 -14.43 4.16
N PRO A 26 -6.16 -14.09 5.33
CA PRO A 26 -7.09 -12.96 5.56
C PRO A 26 -6.40 -11.58 5.70
N GLY A 27 -5.08 -11.47 5.67
CA GLY A 27 -4.39 -10.17 5.64
C GLY A 27 -4.74 -9.35 4.41
N ILE A 28 -4.83 -8.02 4.58
CA ILE A 28 -5.09 -7.06 3.50
C ILE A 28 -4.11 -5.89 3.59
N SER A 29 -3.69 -5.38 2.44
CA SER A 29 -2.89 -4.16 2.31
C SER A 29 -3.80 -3.01 1.91
N VAL A 30 -3.71 -1.87 2.62
CA VAL A 30 -4.48 -0.68 2.30
C VAL A 30 -3.53 0.49 2.10
N ARG A 31 -3.59 1.12 0.94
CA ARG A 31 -2.71 2.22 0.55
C ARG A 31 -3.51 3.43 0.11
N ASN A 32 -3.00 4.62 0.42
CA ASN A 32 -3.56 5.86 -0.09
C ASN A 32 -2.65 6.42 -1.19
N SER A 33 -3.15 6.33 -2.42
CA SER A 33 -2.47 6.84 -3.62
C SER A 33 -3.27 8.01 -4.19
N GLY A 34 -2.78 9.24 -3.95
CA GLY A 34 -3.37 10.46 -4.53
C GLY A 34 -4.82 10.72 -4.10
N GLY A 35 -5.18 10.37 -2.86
CA GLY A 35 -6.54 10.53 -2.33
C GLY A 35 -7.49 9.35 -2.63
N LYS A 36 -7.04 8.38 -3.42
CA LYS A 36 -7.76 7.13 -3.68
C LYS A 36 -7.25 6.06 -2.74
N ILE A 37 -8.16 5.33 -2.11
CA ILE A 37 -7.78 4.22 -1.23
C ILE A 37 -7.79 2.93 -2.03
N ILE A 38 -6.67 2.23 -2.06
CA ILE A 38 -6.51 0.95 -2.75
C ILE A 38 -6.38 -0.13 -1.68
N VAL A 39 -7.32 -1.06 -1.67
CA VAL A 39 -7.29 -2.27 -0.86
C VAL A 39 -6.83 -3.41 -1.76
N SER A 40 -5.77 -4.11 -1.39
CA SER A 40 -5.22 -5.22 -2.18
C SER A 40 -4.86 -6.42 -1.30
N TRP A 41 -4.92 -7.61 -1.88
CA TRP A 41 -4.60 -8.87 -1.20
C TRP A 41 -4.23 -9.98 -2.19
N ARG A 42 -3.54 -11.00 -1.67
CA ARG A 42 -3.31 -12.27 -2.38
C ARG A 42 -4.23 -13.37 -1.86
N ASN A 43 -4.92 -14.06 -2.75
CA ASN A 43 -5.69 -15.26 -2.43
C ASN A 43 -4.81 -16.51 -2.59
N GLU A 44 -4.64 -17.27 -1.51
CA GLU A 44 -3.95 -18.57 -1.49
C GLU A 44 -4.82 -19.71 -0.96
N TYR A 45 -6.13 -19.47 -0.83
CA TYR A 45 -7.03 -20.52 -0.41
C TYR A 45 -7.12 -21.60 -1.48
N GLN A 46 -6.87 -22.84 -1.07
CA GLN A 46 -7.08 -24.02 -1.92
C GLN A 46 -8.57 -24.34 -2.09
N LYS A 47 -9.41 -23.85 -1.17
CA LYS A 47 -10.86 -23.99 -1.23
C LYS A 47 -11.44 -22.95 -2.20
N PRO A 48 -12.47 -23.30 -2.97
CA PRO A 48 -13.14 -22.36 -3.86
C PRO A 48 -13.80 -21.23 -3.05
N VAL A 49 -13.42 -20.00 -3.37
CA VAL A 49 -13.99 -18.79 -2.76
C VAL A 49 -15.17 -18.35 -3.63
N SER A 50 -16.36 -18.30 -3.04
CA SER A 50 -17.59 -17.94 -3.74
C SER A 50 -17.73 -16.44 -3.91
N THR A 51 -17.43 -15.66 -2.87
CA THR A 51 -17.59 -14.20 -2.91
C THR A 51 -16.62 -13.53 -1.95
N ILE A 52 -16.10 -12.38 -2.39
CA ILE A 52 -15.30 -11.49 -1.55
C ILE A 52 -15.97 -10.11 -1.57
N ASN A 53 -16.37 -9.65 -0.40
CA ASN A 53 -17.02 -8.36 -0.20
C ASN A 53 -16.08 -7.42 0.56
N ILE A 54 -15.86 -6.23 0.01
CA ILE A 54 -15.04 -5.19 0.63
C ILE A 54 -15.93 -4.34 1.50
N GLN A 55 -15.54 -4.17 2.76
CA GLN A 55 -16.28 -3.41 3.74
C GLN A 55 -15.45 -2.24 4.28
N ARG A 56 -16.13 -1.14 4.55
CA ARG A 56 -15.55 0.11 5.07
C ARG A 56 -16.29 0.57 6.31
N SER A 57 -15.56 1.13 7.28
CA SER A 57 -16.12 1.77 8.45
C SER A 57 -15.33 3.01 8.87
N TYR A 58 -15.99 3.87 9.63
CA TYR A 58 -15.39 4.99 10.37
C TYR A 58 -14.71 4.52 11.67
N ASP A 59 -15.07 3.34 12.17
CA ASP A 59 -14.55 2.72 13.38
C ASP A 59 -13.83 1.41 13.05
N SER A 60 -12.87 1.03 13.91
CA SER A 60 -12.11 -0.22 13.84
C SER A 60 -12.92 -1.47 14.18
N LEU A 61 -13.97 -1.34 15.00
CA LEU A 61 -14.65 -2.48 15.61
C LEU A 61 -16.02 -2.74 14.97
N SER A 62 -16.77 -1.68 14.67
CA SER A 62 -18.18 -1.75 14.32
C SER A 62 -18.53 -0.95 13.06
N ASN A 63 -19.79 -1.04 12.61
CA ASN A 63 -20.37 -0.20 11.54
C ASN A 63 -19.73 -0.33 10.15
N TYR A 64 -19.32 -1.54 9.80
CA TYR A 64 -18.81 -1.85 8.47
C TYR A 64 -19.94 -1.96 7.45
N SER A 65 -19.88 -1.15 6.40
CA SER A 65 -20.77 -1.24 5.25
C SER A 65 -20.04 -1.81 4.04
N THR A 66 -20.70 -2.68 3.28
CA THR A 66 -20.14 -3.22 2.04
C THR A 66 -20.13 -2.14 0.95
N ILE A 67 -18.95 -1.85 0.41
CA ILE A 67 -18.76 -0.83 -0.63
C ILE A 67 -18.57 -1.45 -2.02
N GLY A 68 -18.28 -2.74 -2.09
CA GLY A 68 -18.11 -3.45 -3.34
C GLY A 68 -17.87 -4.93 -3.16
N SER A 69 -17.95 -5.65 -4.28
CA SER A 69 -17.68 -7.08 -4.39
C SER A 69 -16.67 -7.33 -5.50
N VAL A 70 -15.90 -8.39 -5.36
CA VAL A 70 -14.91 -8.81 -6.36
C VAL A 70 -15.60 -9.60 -7.46
N LEU A 71 -15.30 -9.28 -8.71
CA LEU A 71 -15.87 -9.98 -9.88
C LEU A 71 -15.38 -11.43 -9.99
N ASN A 72 -14.08 -11.65 -9.75
CA ASN A 72 -13.46 -12.98 -9.76
C ASN A 72 -12.68 -13.24 -8.46
N PRO A 73 -13.35 -13.76 -7.41
CA PRO A 73 -12.72 -13.97 -6.11
C PRO A 73 -11.62 -15.05 -6.13
N GLN A 74 -11.61 -15.93 -7.13
CA GLN A 74 -10.63 -17.02 -7.25
C GLN A 74 -9.29 -16.58 -7.84
N ASN A 75 -9.20 -15.33 -8.35
CA ASN A 75 -7.94 -14.83 -8.86
C ASN A 75 -6.88 -14.72 -7.75
N LYS A 76 -5.61 -15.01 -8.10
CA LYS A 76 -4.51 -15.07 -7.14
C LYS A 76 -4.23 -13.71 -6.51
N GLU A 77 -4.27 -12.65 -7.30
CA GLU A 77 -4.07 -11.28 -6.83
C GLU A 77 -5.30 -10.45 -7.15
N ASN A 78 -5.80 -9.74 -6.15
CA ASN A 78 -7.01 -8.94 -6.29
C ASN A 78 -6.84 -7.60 -5.58
N GLY A 79 -7.65 -6.63 -6.01
CA GLY A 79 -7.72 -5.34 -5.36
C GLY A 79 -8.99 -4.58 -5.69
N TYR A 80 -9.28 -3.61 -4.85
CA TYR A 80 -10.44 -2.73 -4.94
C TYR A 80 -9.99 -1.28 -4.71
N ALA A 81 -10.38 -0.38 -5.59
CA ALA A 81 -10.11 1.05 -5.47
C ALA A 81 -11.37 1.78 -4.98
N ASP A 82 -11.32 2.29 -3.75
CA ASP A 82 -12.34 3.18 -3.20
C ASP A 82 -12.07 4.61 -3.68
N LEU A 83 -12.80 5.02 -4.70
CA LEU A 83 -12.75 6.37 -5.29
C LEU A 83 -13.63 7.37 -4.53
N ALA A 84 -14.54 6.88 -3.68
CA ALA A 84 -15.54 7.69 -2.98
C ALA A 84 -15.33 7.61 -1.46
N ALA A 85 -14.08 7.52 -1.03
CA ALA A 85 -13.70 7.54 0.37
C ALA A 85 -13.94 8.95 0.95
N PRO A 86 -14.83 9.13 1.95
CA PRO A 86 -15.10 10.45 2.51
C PRO A 86 -13.88 11.03 3.23
N TYR A 87 -13.03 10.17 3.79
CA TYR A 87 -11.81 10.54 4.51
C TYR A 87 -10.69 9.54 4.22
N GLY A 88 -9.44 10.00 4.23
CA GLY A 88 -8.26 9.14 4.03
C GLY A 88 -7.89 8.26 5.23
N ARG A 89 -8.68 8.26 6.32
CA ARG A 89 -8.44 7.53 7.58
C ARG A 89 -9.56 6.56 7.93
N MET A 90 -10.22 5.98 6.92
CA MET A 90 -11.23 4.95 7.14
C MET A 90 -10.58 3.60 7.46
N TYR A 91 -11.37 2.68 8.01
CA TYR A 91 -10.97 1.29 8.20
C TYR A 91 -11.59 0.42 7.12
N TYR A 92 -10.79 -0.51 6.63
CA TYR A 92 -11.21 -1.46 5.61
C TYR A 92 -11.04 -2.87 6.14
N ARG A 93 -11.97 -3.74 5.78
CA ARG A 93 -11.86 -5.19 5.98
C ARG A 93 -12.54 -5.90 4.83
N VAL A 94 -12.29 -7.20 4.72
CA VAL A 94 -12.78 -8.04 3.65
C VAL A 94 -13.53 -9.21 4.27
N PHE A 95 -14.74 -9.42 3.78
CA PHE A 95 -15.56 -10.59 4.08
C PHE A 95 -15.39 -11.61 2.97
N ILE A 96 -15.01 -12.82 3.33
CA ILE A 96 -14.66 -13.91 2.41
C ILE A 96 -15.64 -15.04 2.66
N ALA A 97 -16.45 -15.37 1.66
CA ALA A 97 -17.36 -16.52 1.70
C ALA A 97 -16.81 -17.64 0.81
N PHE A 98 -16.77 -18.85 1.36
CA PHE A 98 -16.39 -20.06 0.65
C PHE A 98 -17.62 -20.78 0.11
N GLU A 99 -17.44 -21.58 -0.93
CA GLU A 99 -18.47 -22.54 -1.31
C GLU A 99 -18.71 -23.52 -0.15
N GLY A 100 -19.99 -23.77 0.16
CA GLY A 100 -20.40 -24.53 1.35
C GLY A 100 -20.76 -23.68 2.57
N GLY A 101 -20.78 -22.34 2.45
CA GLY A 101 -21.41 -21.45 3.43
C GLY A 101 -20.53 -21.04 4.62
N SER A 102 -19.29 -21.53 4.69
CA SER A 102 -18.31 -21.02 5.65
C SER A 102 -17.79 -19.64 5.24
N TYR A 103 -17.46 -18.80 6.22
CA TYR A 103 -16.95 -17.45 5.96
C TYR A 103 -15.85 -17.05 6.93
N ILE A 104 -14.98 -16.14 6.48
CA ILE A 104 -13.90 -15.54 7.26
C ILE A 104 -13.96 -14.02 7.07
N ILE A 105 -13.70 -13.27 8.14
CA ILE A 105 -13.58 -11.81 8.11
C ILE A 105 -12.12 -11.46 8.39
N SER A 106 -11.55 -10.58 7.58
CA SER A 106 -10.18 -10.11 7.80
C SER A 106 -10.05 -9.18 8.99
N THR A 107 -8.82 -9.09 9.50
CA THR A 107 -8.44 -8.04 10.43
C THR A 107 -8.55 -6.68 9.75
N PRO A 108 -9.13 -5.66 10.43
CA PRO A 108 -9.29 -4.35 9.84
C PRO A 108 -7.95 -3.64 9.66
N ALA A 109 -7.76 -3.03 8.49
CA ALA A 109 -6.55 -2.29 8.14
C ALA A 109 -6.86 -0.82 7.81
N ARG A 110 -5.88 0.05 8.07
CA ARG A 110 -5.94 1.48 7.75
C ARG A 110 -5.04 1.79 6.55
N PRO A 111 -5.38 2.81 5.74
CA PRO A 111 -4.51 3.27 4.68
C PRO A 111 -3.17 3.79 5.22
N THR A 112 -2.09 3.20 4.74
CA THR A 112 -0.75 3.76 4.91
C THR A 112 -0.50 4.77 3.78
N LYS A 113 0.11 5.91 4.09
CA LYS A 113 0.55 6.85 3.05
C LYS A 113 1.72 6.23 2.30
N ASP A 114 1.63 6.19 0.97
CA ASP A 114 2.79 5.84 0.17
C ASP A 114 3.88 6.88 0.44
N THR A 115 4.94 6.46 1.13
CA THR A 115 6.08 7.34 1.47
C THR A 115 6.97 7.60 0.23
N GLY A 116 6.55 7.11 -0.94
CA GLY A 116 7.01 7.57 -2.25
C GLY A 116 6.49 8.98 -2.57
N SER A 117 6.68 9.91 -1.65
CA SER A 117 6.61 11.32 -1.97
C SER A 117 7.85 11.63 -2.81
N LEU A 118 7.78 11.39 -4.12
CA LEU A 118 8.29 12.43 -4.99
C LEU A 118 7.48 13.65 -4.56
N SER A 119 8.08 14.50 -3.74
CA SER A 119 7.60 15.84 -3.58
C SER A 119 7.33 16.29 -5.00
N THR A 120 6.08 16.59 -5.32
CA THR A 120 5.80 17.55 -6.38
C THR A 120 6.47 18.82 -5.91
N GLY A 121 7.80 18.88 -6.03
CA GLY A 121 8.52 20.13 -6.08
C GLY A 121 7.79 20.86 -7.16
N SER A 122 7.10 21.93 -6.77
CA SER A 122 6.51 22.87 -7.70
C SER A 122 7.46 22.96 -8.89
N VAL A 123 7.04 22.51 -10.08
CA VAL A 123 7.85 22.69 -11.28
C VAL A 123 8.05 24.19 -11.37
N ARG A 124 9.23 24.66 -10.94
CA ARG A 124 9.57 26.08 -10.90
C ARG A 124 10.15 26.36 -12.25
N TYR A 125 9.48 27.19 -13.00
CA TYR A 125 10.05 27.65 -14.25
C TYR A 125 11.25 28.57 -13.96
N PRO A 126 12.20 28.70 -14.89
CA PRO A 126 13.43 29.49 -14.67
C PRO A 126 13.20 30.93 -14.18
N TRP A 127 12.05 31.55 -14.49
CA TRP A 127 11.69 32.90 -14.06
C TRP A 127 11.07 32.98 -12.65
N GLN A 128 10.83 31.85 -11.98
CA GLN A 128 10.27 31.77 -10.61
C GLN A 128 11.32 31.45 -9.55
N ILE A 129 12.59 31.40 -9.95
CA ILE A 129 13.74 31.10 -9.11
C ILE A 129 14.55 32.39 -8.99
N ASP A 130 15.04 32.71 -7.79
CA ASP A 130 16.00 33.81 -7.62
C ASP A 130 17.33 33.38 -8.27
N PRO A 131 17.81 34.08 -9.32
CA PRO A 131 19.04 33.72 -10.03
C PRO A 131 20.29 33.74 -9.13
N SER A 132 20.21 34.43 -7.98
CA SER A 132 21.30 34.53 -7.02
C SER A 132 21.31 33.42 -5.96
N ALA A 133 20.24 32.62 -5.87
CA ALA A 133 20.09 31.59 -4.85
C ALA A 133 20.72 30.23 -5.22
N ASP A 134 21.01 29.99 -6.51
CA ASP A 134 21.67 28.76 -6.96
C ASP A 134 23.10 29.04 -7.47
N PRO A 135 24.15 28.63 -6.75
CA PRO A 135 25.54 28.86 -7.16
C PRO A 135 25.96 28.05 -8.40
N ASN A 136 25.13 27.14 -8.91
CA ASN A 136 25.45 26.30 -10.07
C ASN A 136 24.78 26.74 -11.38
N LEU A 137 24.19 27.94 -11.44
CA LEU A 137 23.68 28.47 -12.71
C LEU A 137 24.85 28.96 -13.58
N ASN A 138 25.21 28.17 -14.59
CA ASN A 138 26.15 28.60 -15.62
C ASN A 138 25.48 29.71 -16.44
N VAL A 139 25.87 30.96 -16.19
CA VAL A 139 25.34 32.14 -16.89
C VAL A 139 25.91 32.14 -18.31
N PRO A 140 25.08 32.31 -19.36
CA PRO A 140 25.59 32.38 -20.73
C PRO A 140 26.51 33.61 -20.90
N PRO A 141 27.60 33.50 -21.68
CA PRO A 141 28.50 34.62 -21.91
C PRO A 141 27.80 35.73 -22.71
N ALA A 142 28.10 36.98 -22.32
CA ALA A 142 27.56 38.22 -22.86
C ALA A 142 28.00 38.49 -24.31
#